data_AF-A0A0F9FK66-F1
#
_entry.id   AF-A0A0F9FK66-F1
#
_cell.length_a   1.000
_cell.length_b   1.000
_cell.length_c   1.000
_cell.angle_alpha   90.00
_cell.angle_beta   90.00
_cell.angle_gamma   90.00
#
_symmetry.space_group_name_H-M   'P 1'
#
loop_
_entity.id
_entity.type
_entity.pdbx_description
1 polymer ?
#
loop_
_entity_poly.entity_id
_entity_poly.type
_entity_poly.pdbx_seq_one_letter_code
_entity_poly.pdbx_strand_id
1 'polypeptide(L)'
;MRMLSENWELDNGEIIKGVHPIGVCEERTCVIHAPTKHHMSEWKQIYRNDRNIFERLCEHGIGHPDPDQFEYWKKADMEFEAIHGCDGCCAPPREESP
;
A
#
# COMPACT_ATOMS: atom_id res chain seq x y z
N MET A 1 -19.22 15.24 -14.73
CA MET A 1 -17.93 14.80 -15.29
C MET A 1 -17.72 13.33 -14.94
N ARG A 2 -17.49 12.45 -15.91
CA ARG A 2 -16.99 11.09 -15.64
C ARG A 2 -15.49 11.25 -15.42
N MET A 3 -14.99 11.06 -14.20
CA MET A 3 -13.54 11.00 -13.99
C MET A 3 -13.02 9.84 -14.81
N LEU A 4 -12.02 10.11 -15.68
CA LEU A 4 -11.31 9.05 -16.37
C LEU A 4 -10.69 8.15 -15.30
N SER A 5 -10.73 6.83 -15.48
CA SER A 5 -10.09 5.87 -14.60
C SER A 5 -9.05 5.09 -15.38
N GLU A 6 -7.94 4.79 -14.72
CA GLU A 6 -6.81 4.05 -15.28
C GLU A 6 -6.86 2.59 -14.81
N ASN A 7 -6.14 1.74 -15.55
CA ASN A 7 -5.85 0.38 -15.13
C ASN A 7 -4.42 0.37 -14.61
N TRP A 8 -4.18 -0.38 -13.53
CA TRP A 8 -2.84 -0.54 -12.96
C TRP A 8 -2.49 -2.02 -12.85
N GLU A 9 -1.29 -2.39 -13.30
CA GLU A 9 -0.78 -3.76 -13.20
C GLU A 9 0.13 -3.88 -11.97
N LEU A 10 -0.17 -4.85 -11.11
CA LEU A 10 0.62 -5.17 -9.93
C LEU A 10 1.76 -6.14 -10.23
N ASP A 11 2.67 -6.32 -9.28
CA ASP A 11 3.80 -7.25 -9.36
C ASP A 11 3.39 -8.72 -9.61
N ASN A 12 2.16 -9.11 -9.30
CA ASN A 12 1.61 -10.44 -9.58
C ASN A 12 0.95 -10.57 -10.98
N GLY A 13 0.96 -9.52 -11.80
CA GLY A 13 0.26 -9.45 -13.09
C GLY A 13 -1.25 -9.20 -12.96
N GLU A 14 -1.77 -8.95 -11.76
CA GLU A 14 -3.16 -8.57 -11.56
C GLU A 14 -3.41 -7.14 -12.03
N ILE A 15 -4.54 -6.93 -12.71
CA ILE A 15 -4.93 -5.60 -13.20
C ILE A 15 -6.04 -5.03 -12.31
N ILE A 16 -5.71 -3.96 -11.58
CA ILE A 16 -6.67 -3.13 -10.87
C ILE A 16 -7.34 -2.19 -11.86
N LYS A 17 -8.67 -2.11 -11.81
CA LYS A 17 -9.47 -1.18 -12.61
C LYS A 17 -10.05 -0.11 -11.72
N GLY A 18 -10.34 1.06 -12.27
CA GLY A 18 -10.96 2.14 -11.51
C GLY A 18 -9.96 2.97 -10.71
N VAL A 19 -8.67 2.87 -11.02
CA VAL A 19 -7.63 3.70 -10.42
C VAL A 19 -7.86 5.14 -10.88
N HIS A 20 -7.84 6.10 -9.97
CA HIS A 20 -7.99 7.51 -10.36
C HIS A 20 -6.76 7.97 -11.15
N PRO A 21 -6.85 9.01 -11.99
CA PRO A 21 -5.69 9.54 -12.68
C PRO A 21 -4.65 10.07 -11.69
N ILE A 22 -3.37 10.03 -12.06
CA ILE A 22 -2.25 10.51 -11.22
C ILE A 22 -2.45 11.93 -10.69
N GLY A 23 -3.06 12.83 -11.49
CA GLY A 23 -3.32 14.22 -11.08
C GLY A 23 -4.27 14.37 -9.87
N VAL A 24 -5.04 13.33 -9.54
CA VAL A 24 -5.95 13.31 -8.39
C VAL A 24 -5.20 13.02 -7.07
N CYS A 25 -3.98 12.46 -7.12
CA CYS A 25 -3.15 12.29 -5.92
C CYS A 25 -2.86 13.63 -5.23
N GLU A 26 -2.81 14.73 -5.99
CA GLU A 26 -2.48 16.07 -5.49
C GLU A 26 -1.20 16.09 -4.62
N GLU A 27 -0.13 15.43 -5.08
CA GLU A 27 1.17 15.33 -4.38
C GLU A 27 1.12 14.63 -3.01
N ARG A 28 0.03 13.94 -2.68
CA ARG A 28 -0.09 13.13 -1.46
C ARG A 28 0.56 11.77 -1.63
N THR A 29 0.90 11.13 -0.52
CA THR A 29 1.34 9.74 -0.52
C THR A 29 0.27 8.85 -1.15
N CYS A 30 0.68 8.01 -2.11
CA CYS A 30 -0.21 7.12 -2.83
C CYS A 30 0.51 5.81 -3.14
N VAL A 31 -0.04 4.71 -2.63
CA VAL A 31 0.47 3.34 -2.80
C VAL A 31 0.68 2.90 -4.27
N ILE A 32 0.00 3.55 -5.22
CA ILE A 32 0.14 3.30 -6.66
C ILE A 32 1.08 4.32 -7.32
N HIS A 33 0.71 5.61 -7.28
CA HIS A 33 1.36 6.62 -8.12
C HIS A 33 2.55 7.31 -7.45
N ALA A 34 2.62 7.31 -6.12
CA ALA A 34 3.64 8.02 -5.35
C ALA A 34 4.02 7.23 -4.09
N PRO A 35 4.52 5.98 -4.25
CA PRO A 35 4.93 5.18 -3.11
C PRO A 35 6.15 5.79 -2.42
N THR A 36 6.20 5.74 -1.10
CA THR A 36 7.32 6.26 -0.33
C THR A 36 8.44 5.23 -0.20
N LYS A 37 9.67 5.69 0.05
CA LYS A 37 10.78 4.80 0.35
C LYS A 37 10.67 4.32 1.80
N HIS A 38 10.27 3.08 1.99
CA HIS A 38 10.23 2.39 3.28
C HIS A 38 10.82 0.98 3.14
N HIS A 39 11.18 0.30 4.24
CA HIS A 39 11.89 -0.99 4.16
C HIS A 39 11.08 -2.09 3.43
N MET A 40 9.76 -1.98 3.47
CA MET A 40 8.83 -2.88 2.76
C MET A 40 8.58 -2.50 1.29
N SER A 41 9.20 -1.43 0.75
CA SER A 41 8.86 -0.93 -0.60
C SER A 41 9.21 -1.92 -1.71
N GLU A 42 10.22 -2.74 -1.46
CA GLU A 42 10.68 -3.79 -2.37
C GLU A 42 9.91 -5.11 -2.21
N TRP A 43 9.00 -5.18 -1.22
CA TRP A 43 8.15 -6.34 -1.05
C TRP A 43 7.05 -6.32 -2.08
N LYS A 44 6.65 -7.52 -2.51
CA LYS A 44 5.64 -7.70 -3.53
C LYS A 44 4.33 -7.03 -3.12
N GLN A 45 3.86 -6.10 -3.93
CA GLN A 45 2.57 -5.45 -3.71
C GLN A 45 1.43 -6.38 -4.14
N ILE A 46 0.39 -6.47 -3.30
CA ILE A 46 -0.84 -7.20 -3.61
C ILE A 46 -2.06 -6.34 -3.27
N TYR A 47 -3.16 -6.56 -3.99
CA TYR A 47 -4.43 -5.93 -3.71
C TYR A 47 -5.42 -6.92 -3.14
N ARG A 48 -6.10 -6.52 -2.06
CA ARG A 48 -7.15 -7.30 -1.41
C ARG A 48 -8.50 -6.77 -1.82
N ASN A 49 -9.09 -7.40 -2.83
CA ASN A 49 -10.40 -7.05 -3.34
C ASN A 49 -11.54 -7.17 -2.30
N ASP A 50 -11.37 -8.01 -1.27
CA ASP A 50 -12.35 -8.21 -0.21
C ASP A 50 -12.40 -7.05 0.79
N ARG A 51 -11.28 -6.35 0.98
CA ARG A 51 -11.13 -5.21 1.89
C ARG A 51 -10.91 -3.88 1.20
N ASN A 52 -10.60 -3.89 -0.09
CA ASN A 52 -10.17 -2.74 -0.87
C ASN A 52 -8.93 -2.04 -0.30
N ILE A 53 -7.93 -2.83 0.06
CA ILE A 53 -6.64 -2.35 0.58
C ILE A 53 -5.47 -2.98 -0.15
N PHE A 54 -4.31 -2.34 -0.07
CA PHE A 54 -3.03 -2.89 -0.51
C PHE A 54 -2.26 -3.51 0.66
N GLU A 55 -1.55 -4.59 0.37
CA GLU A 55 -0.62 -5.20 1.29
C GLU A 55 0.75 -5.37 0.60
N ARG A 56 1.80 -5.42 1.41
CA ARG A 56 3.15 -5.84 1.06
C ARG A 56 3.36 -7.26 1.58
N LEU A 57 3.57 -8.20 0.66
CA LEU A 57 3.79 -9.60 0.99
C LEU A 57 5.26 -9.80 1.38
N CYS A 58 5.52 -10.14 2.65
CA CYS A 58 6.87 -10.43 3.13
C CYS A 58 7.39 -11.79 2.64
N GLU A 59 8.67 -12.06 2.86
CA GLU A 59 9.31 -13.33 2.47
C GLU A 59 8.72 -14.57 3.18
N HIS A 60 8.07 -14.39 4.32
CA HIS A 60 7.36 -15.45 5.05
C HIS A 60 5.96 -15.75 4.48
N GLY A 61 5.52 -14.98 3.48
CA GLY A 61 4.21 -15.13 2.86
C GLY A 61 3.06 -14.46 3.63
N ILE A 62 3.36 -13.52 4.53
CA ILE A 62 2.37 -12.74 5.29
C ILE A 62 2.15 -11.39 4.62
N GLY A 63 0.89 -11.03 4.40
CA GLY A 63 0.50 -9.71 3.90
C GLY A 63 0.47 -8.68 5.02
N HIS A 64 1.26 -7.61 4.86
CA HIS A 64 1.29 -6.48 5.79
C HIS A 64 0.65 -5.25 5.16
N PRO A 65 -0.14 -4.44 5.89
CA PRO A 65 -0.66 -3.18 5.40
C PRO A 65 0.42 -2.31 4.77
N ASP A 66 0.20 -1.87 3.53
CA ASP A 66 1.15 -0.96 2.87
C ASP A 66 1.15 0.41 3.60
N PRO A 67 2.31 0.88 4.10
CA PRO A 67 2.43 2.17 4.80
C PRO A 67 1.92 3.37 4.00
N ASP A 68 1.96 3.31 2.67
CA ASP A 68 1.51 4.39 1.79
C ASP A 68 0.00 4.59 1.76
N GLN A 69 -0.76 3.78 2.51
CA GLN A 69 -2.20 3.97 2.73
C GLN A 69 -2.53 4.69 4.03
N PHE A 70 -1.59 4.81 4.97
CA PHE A 70 -1.92 5.23 6.34
C PHE A 70 -2.41 6.68 6.40
N GLU A 71 -1.86 7.57 5.56
CA GLU A 71 -2.34 8.94 5.49
C GLU A 71 -3.79 9.01 4.98
N TYR A 72 -4.12 8.20 3.98
CA TYR A 72 -5.48 8.09 3.46
C TYR A 72 -6.43 7.52 4.53
N TRP A 73 -6.05 6.43 5.19
CA TRP A 73 -6.87 5.81 6.23
C TRP A 73 -7.13 6.74 7.40
N LYS A 74 -6.14 7.50 7.84
CA LYS A 74 -6.32 8.53 8.88
C LYS A 74 -7.35 9.59 8.48
N LYS A 75 -7.34 10.02 7.22
CA LYS A 75 -8.34 10.99 6.71
C LYS A 75 -9.72 10.38 6.54
N ALA A 76 -9.79 9.06 6.29
CA ALA A 76 -11.01 8.32 6.03
C ALA A 76 -11.62 7.64 7.27
N ASP A 77 -11.03 7.82 8.47
CA ASP A 77 -11.42 7.11 9.70
C ASP A 77 -11.34 5.57 9.57
N MET A 78 -10.30 5.11 8.87
CA MET A 78 -10.03 3.69 8.55
C MET A 78 -8.74 3.17 9.20
N GLU A 79 -8.23 3.84 10.24
CA GLU A 79 -6.95 3.48 10.87
C GLU A 79 -6.93 2.04 11.44
N PHE A 80 -8.10 1.45 11.71
CA PHE A 80 -8.23 0.06 12.12
C PHE A 80 -7.72 -0.94 11.07
N GLU A 81 -7.63 -0.56 9.79
CA GLU A 81 -7.05 -1.39 8.73
C GLU A 81 -5.55 -1.66 8.95
N ALA A 82 -4.87 -0.80 9.72
CA ALA A 82 -3.48 -1.00 10.11
C ALA A 82 -3.29 -2.08 11.20
N ILE A 83 -4.37 -2.52 11.86
CA ILE A 83 -4.33 -3.64 12.82
C ILE A 83 -4.29 -4.94 12.02
N HIS A 84 -3.19 -5.67 12.14
CA HIS A 84 -2.95 -6.88 11.35
C HIS A 84 -2.19 -7.94 12.15
N GLY A 85 -2.30 -9.19 11.71
CA GLY A 85 -1.42 -10.26 12.18
C GLY A 85 -0.01 -10.03 11.66
N CYS A 86 0.98 -10.06 12.53
CA CYS A 86 2.37 -9.75 12.20
C CYS A 86 3.31 -10.77 12.82
N ASP A 87 4.35 -11.14 12.08
CA ASP A 87 5.47 -12.00 12.49
C ASP A 87 6.68 -11.20 13.02
N GLY A 88 6.60 -9.87 13.00
CA GLY A 88 7.63 -8.94 13.43
C GLY A 88 8.48 -8.35 12.31
N CYS A 89 8.36 -8.82 11.06
CA CYS A 89 9.22 -8.34 9.97
C CYS A 89 8.83 -6.94 9.45
N CYS A 90 7.61 -6.46 9.75
CA CYS A 90 7.15 -5.13 9.35
C CYS A 90 7.84 -3.98 10.12
N ALA A 91 8.54 -4.28 11.22
CA ALA A 91 9.34 -3.28 11.90
C ALA A 91 10.65 -3.05 11.10
N PRO A 92 11.06 -1.79 10.87
CA PRO A 92 12.36 -1.54 10.26
C PRO A 92 13.46 -2.20 11.10
N PRO A 93 14.55 -2.69 10.47
CA PRO A 93 15.72 -3.17 11.21
C PRO A 93 16.12 -2.11 12.23
N ARG A 94 16.38 -2.51 13.47
CA ARG A 94 16.90 -1.57 14.47
C ARG A 94 18.22 -1.05 13.92
N GLU A 95 18.37 0.26 13.79
CA GLU A 95 19.69 0.84 13.55
C GLU A 95 20.58 0.37 14.71
N GLU A 96 21.60 -0.44 14.39
CA GLU A 96 22.65 -0.71 15.36
C GLU A 96 23.26 0.65 15.70
N SER A 97 23.07 1.08 16.94
CA SER A 97 23.73 2.29 17.43
C SER A 97 25.25 2.11 17.27
N PRO A 98 25.98 3.12 16.76
CA PRO A 98 27.41 3.03 16.56
C PRO A 98 28.19 2.74 17.86
#